data_AF-A0ABD1NUK9-F1
#
_entry.id   AF-A0ABD1NUK9-F1
#
_cell.length_a   1.000
_cell.length_b   1.000
_cell.length_c   1.000
_cell.angle_alpha   90.00
_cell.angle_beta   90.00
_cell.angle_gamma   90.00
#
_symmetry.space_group_name_H-M   'P 1'
#
loop_
_entity.id
_entity.type
_entity.pdbx_description
1 polymer ?
#
loop_
_entity_poly.entity_id
_entity_poly.type
_entity_poly.pdbx_seq_one_letter_code
_entity_poly.pdbx_strand_id
1 'polypeptide(L)'
;MHIEKNICDSVVGTLLNIEGKSKDTNKARLDLEDMKIRKELHLIKRGDKWMKPHAAYTLSADERKKFCKFLKSVKFPDGYAANISNNVSEDDGKISGLKSHDCHMLFQRLLPAGIRPLLKKEISETLIEFSNFFQQICSRTLHVNDLEKLNKDIVFVLCKLERIFPPAFFNVMIHLAIHLPYEAILAGPVHTRWMYPIERNLGTLKQYVRNKARPEGSIAEAYVVNEALIFCSMYFGDIEKKFYRPERNYVVDKNEVRHLSVFKNNVRPLGKKEVMELPTEDHKRAHCEHMEELKRTESRNLEQLQENSFPKWFEDHELEECDDSVEEYNNDELNLDDADSEDDVFDNDDNSDYESN
;
A
#
# COMPACT_ATOMS: atom_id res chain seq x y z
N MET A 1 14.50 8.18 -8.91
CA MET A 1 14.89 8.92 -7.69
C MET A 1 13.81 8.70 -6.63
N HIS A 2 14.19 8.34 -5.40
CA HIS A 2 13.26 8.03 -4.30
C HIS A 2 12.88 9.28 -3.47
N ILE A 3 12.62 10.42 -4.14
CA ILE A 3 12.39 11.70 -3.44
C ILE A 3 11.24 11.56 -2.45
N GLU A 4 10.05 11.17 -2.94
CA GLU A 4 8.86 11.06 -2.09
C GLU A 4 9.02 10.04 -0.96
N LYS A 5 9.65 8.90 -1.23
CA LYS A 5 9.94 7.90 -0.20
C LYS A 5 10.82 8.49 0.91
N ASN A 6 11.92 9.15 0.55
CA ASN A 6 12.85 9.74 1.51
C ASN A 6 12.21 10.86 2.33
N ILE A 7 11.32 11.64 1.71
CA ILE A 7 10.52 12.66 2.38
C ILE A 7 9.54 12.01 3.36
N CYS A 8 8.80 11.00 2.93
CA CYS A 8 7.88 10.24 3.76
C CYS A 8 8.60 9.63 4.97
N ASP A 9 9.75 8.98 4.76
CA ASP A 9 10.58 8.41 5.82
C ASP A 9 11.07 9.48 6.82
N SER A 10 11.45 10.67 6.32
CA SER A 10 11.88 11.79 7.17
C SER A 10 10.73 12.37 8.00
N VAL A 11 9.54 12.53 7.40
CA VAL A 11 8.33 13.00 8.08
C VAL A 11 7.89 11.99 9.13
N VAL A 12 7.63 10.75 8.72
CA VAL A 12 7.13 9.68 9.61
C VAL A 12 8.14 9.35 10.70
N GLY A 13 9.43 9.27 10.36
CA GLY A 13 10.51 9.03 11.31
C GLY A 13 10.59 10.11 12.39
N THR A 14 10.36 11.37 12.02
CA THR A 14 10.38 12.50 12.96
C THR A 14 9.09 12.59 13.78
N LEU A 15 7.93 12.38 13.17
CA LEU A 15 6.63 12.38 13.85
C LEU A 15 6.54 11.27 14.91
N LEU A 16 7.00 10.06 14.59
CA LEU A 16 6.95 8.91 15.49
C LEU A 16 8.17 8.82 16.43
N ASN A 17 9.15 9.71 16.27
CA ASN A 17 10.44 9.68 16.96
C ASN A 17 11.10 8.29 16.90
N ILE A 18 11.17 7.75 15.68
CA ILE A 18 11.82 6.45 15.42
C ILE A 18 13.33 6.65 15.50
N GLU A 19 13.97 5.82 16.33
CA GLU A 19 15.42 5.82 16.51
C GLU A 19 16.14 5.60 15.17
N GLY A 20 17.21 6.36 14.93
CA GLY A 20 17.96 6.36 13.66
C GLY A 20 17.25 7.04 12.47
N LYS A 21 15.92 7.22 12.50
CA LYS A 21 15.16 7.86 11.40
C LYS A 21 14.71 9.29 11.68
N SER A 22 14.49 9.62 12.94
CA SER A 22 14.05 10.96 13.36
C SER A 22 15.08 12.02 12.99
N LYS A 23 14.62 13.11 12.37
CA LYS A 23 15.45 14.30 12.09
C LYS A 23 15.57 15.22 13.31
N ASP A 24 14.90 14.89 14.40
CA ASP A 24 14.96 15.57 15.68
C ASP A 24 15.98 14.91 16.62
N THR A 25 17.26 15.02 16.30
CA THR A 25 18.36 14.41 17.05
C THR A 25 18.88 15.33 18.16
N ASN A 26 19.69 14.79 19.10
CA ASN A 26 20.36 15.63 20.11
C ASN A 26 21.29 16.67 19.46
N LYS A 27 21.97 16.31 18.36
CA LYS A 27 22.79 17.23 17.58
C LYS A 27 21.93 18.37 17.01
N ALA A 28 20.79 18.03 16.41
CA ALA A 28 19.86 19.03 15.90
C ALA A 28 19.35 19.98 17.01
N ARG A 29 19.18 19.50 18.25
CA ARG A 29 18.82 20.37 19.39
C ARG A 29 19.96 21.28 19.84
N LEU A 30 21.21 20.81 19.79
CA LEU A 30 22.39 21.65 20.06
C LEU A 30 22.56 22.73 18.98
N ASP A 31 22.32 22.39 17.71
CA ASP A 31 22.35 23.38 16.62
C ASP A 31 21.31 24.49 16.84
N LEU A 32 20.10 24.14 17.29
CA LEU A 32 19.07 25.14 17.66
C LEU A 32 19.53 26.06 18.80
N GLU A 33 20.29 25.53 19.76
CA GLU A 33 20.84 26.30 20.88
C GLU A 33 21.93 27.26 20.41
N ASP A 34 22.86 26.78 19.58
CA ASP A 34 23.92 27.61 18.98
C ASP A 34 23.35 28.75 18.12
N MET A 35 22.31 28.44 17.34
CA MET A 35 21.56 29.42 16.54
C MET A 35 20.67 30.35 17.37
N LYS A 36 20.51 30.10 18.69
CA LYS A 36 19.69 30.89 19.62
C LYS A 36 18.20 31.00 19.23
N ILE A 37 17.67 29.98 18.56
CA ILE A 37 16.25 29.90 18.14
C ILE A 37 15.53 28.76 18.87
N ARG A 38 14.21 28.86 19.03
CA ARG A 38 13.35 27.79 19.62
C ARG A 38 13.84 27.27 20.96
N LYS A 39 13.97 28.17 21.93
CA LYS A 39 14.47 27.87 23.28
C LYS A 39 13.71 26.74 23.97
N GLU A 40 12.43 26.58 23.65
CA GLU A 40 11.57 25.50 24.12
C GLU A 40 12.03 24.09 23.68
N LEU A 41 12.90 24.00 22.67
CA LEU A 41 13.45 22.74 22.16
C LEU A 41 14.89 22.47 22.64
N HIS A 42 15.56 23.40 23.30
CA HIS A 42 16.95 23.21 23.74
C HIS A 42 17.08 22.06 24.74
N LEU A 43 18.23 21.38 24.77
CA LEU A 43 18.46 20.29 25.71
C LEU A 43 18.50 20.86 27.14
N ILE A 44 17.78 20.23 28.06
CA ILE A 44 17.70 20.68 29.45
C ILE A 44 18.55 19.75 30.31
N LYS A 45 19.50 20.32 31.04
CA LYS A 45 20.27 19.59 32.05
C LYS A 45 19.44 19.45 33.33
N ARG A 46 19.08 18.21 33.70
CA ARG A 46 18.48 17.87 35.00
C ARG A 46 19.43 16.97 35.78
N GLY A 47 20.17 17.56 36.72
CA GLY A 47 21.28 16.88 37.40
C GLY A 47 22.39 16.53 36.43
N ASP A 48 22.82 15.27 36.40
CA ASP A 48 23.84 14.77 35.49
C ASP A 48 23.30 14.30 34.14
N LYS A 49 21.98 14.30 33.93
CA LYS A 49 21.36 13.83 32.69
C LYS A 49 20.86 14.98 31.83
N TRP A 50 21.10 14.85 30.54
CA TRP A 50 20.49 15.70 29.51
C TRP A 50 19.13 15.14 29.12
N MET A 51 18.11 16.00 29.13
CA MET A 51 16.74 15.66 28.75
C MET A 51 16.38 16.40 27.46
N LYS A 52 15.86 15.68 26.47
CA LYS A 52 15.30 16.25 25.23
C LYS A 52 13.84 16.64 25.47
N PRO A 53 13.47 17.94 25.44
CA PRO A 53 12.07 18.35 25.59
C PRO A 53 11.21 17.80 24.45
N HIS A 54 9.98 17.43 24.78
CA HIS A 54 9.01 16.96 23.79
C HIS A 54 8.68 18.07 22.79
N ALA A 55 8.85 17.79 21.50
CA ALA A 55 8.54 18.73 20.44
C ALA A 55 7.07 18.63 20.03
N ALA A 56 6.45 19.76 19.69
CA ALA A 56 5.04 19.79 19.28
C ALA A 56 4.75 19.04 17.96
N TYR A 57 5.78 18.77 17.14
CA TYR A 57 5.69 17.98 15.91
C TYR A 57 5.95 16.49 16.14
N THR A 58 6.20 16.04 17.36
CA THR A 58 6.41 14.63 17.67
C THR A 58 5.17 14.11 18.40
N LEU A 59 4.68 12.94 18.00
CA LEU A 59 3.57 12.28 18.68
C LEU A 59 4.02 11.73 20.04
N SER A 60 3.19 11.92 21.06
CA SER A 60 3.32 11.22 22.34
C SER A 60 3.13 9.71 22.16
N ALA A 61 3.55 8.91 23.15
CA ALA A 61 3.43 7.46 23.08
C ALA A 61 1.99 6.98 22.78
N ASP A 62 0.99 7.60 23.41
CA ASP A 62 -0.42 7.26 23.21
C ASP A 62 -0.92 7.69 21.82
N GLU A 63 -0.48 8.85 21.32
CA GLU A 63 -0.83 9.31 19.98
C GLU A 63 -0.20 8.42 18.90
N ARG A 64 1.04 7.94 19.09
CA ARG A 64 1.65 6.96 18.18
C ARG A 64 0.85 5.67 18.12
N LYS A 65 0.43 5.14 19.27
CA LYS A 65 -0.42 3.93 19.32
C LYS A 65 -1.73 4.14 18.57
N LYS A 66 -2.39 5.29 18.76
CA LYS A 66 -3.60 5.67 18.01
C LYS A 66 -3.34 5.74 16.51
N PHE A 67 -2.22 6.33 16.08
CA PHE A 67 -1.84 6.40 14.67
C PHE A 67 -1.57 5.01 14.08
N CYS A 68 -0.81 4.17 14.76
CA CYS A 68 -0.54 2.79 14.34
C CYS A 68 -1.82 1.95 14.27
N LYS A 69 -2.73 2.10 15.24
CA LYS A 69 -4.04 1.46 15.23
C LYS A 69 -4.89 1.90 14.02
N PHE A 70 -4.88 3.19 13.71
CA PHE A 70 -5.51 3.71 12.50
C PHE A 70 -4.93 3.04 11.25
N LEU A 71 -3.60 3.00 11.10
CA LEU A 71 -2.96 2.34 9.95
C LEU A 71 -3.30 0.86 9.84
N LYS A 72 -3.37 0.12 10.96
CA LYS A 72 -3.81 -1.29 10.98
C LYS A 72 -5.27 -1.48 10.59
N SER A 73 -6.13 -0.50 10.86
CA SER A 73 -7.57 -0.58 10.51
C SER A 73 -7.85 -0.29 9.03
N VAL A 74 -6.91 0.31 8.31
CA VAL A 74 -7.10 0.67 6.91
C VAL A 74 -7.10 -0.58 6.04
N LYS A 75 -8.15 -0.72 5.24
CA LYS A 75 -8.25 -1.73 4.17
C LYS A 75 -8.32 -1.02 2.83
N PHE A 76 -7.67 -1.59 1.82
CA PHE A 76 -7.68 -1.09 0.46
C PHE A 76 -8.44 -2.05 -0.46
N PRO A 77 -9.03 -1.55 -1.57
CA PRO A 77 -9.43 -2.41 -2.68
C PRO A 77 -8.23 -3.22 -3.17
N ASP A 78 -8.48 -4.43 -3.67
CA ASP A 78 -7.42 -5.25 -4.25
C ASP A 78 -6.75 -4.53 -5.44
N GLY A 79 -5.45 -4.77 -5.60
CA GLY A 79 -4.63 -4.10 -6.63
C GLY A 79 -4.35 -2.60 -6.39
N TYR A 80 -4.99 -1.95 -5.41
CA TYR A 80 -4.78 -0.52 -5.14
C TYR A 80 -3.51 -0.25 -4.32
N ALA A 81 -3.31 -0.97 -3.23
CA ALA A 81 -2.14 -0.82 -2.37
C ALA A 81 -1.84 -2.11 -1.59
N ALA A 82 -0.58 -2.29 -1.19
CA ALA A 82 -0.22 -3.40 -0.31
C ALA A 82 -0.84 -3.20 1.08
N ASN A 83 -0.98 -4.31 1.82
CA ASN A 83 -1.51 -4.26 3.17
C ASN A 83 -0.50 -3.65 4.14
N ILE A 84 -0.68 -2.35 4.43
CA ILE A 84 0.21 -1.59 5.31
C ILE A 84 0.20 -2.10 6.77
N SER A 85 -0.82 -2.87 7.19
CA SER A 85 -0.88 -3.41 8.55
C SER A 85 0.31 -4.31 8.88
N ASN A 86 0.88 -4.97 7.87
CA ASN A 86 2.02 -5.88 8.02
C ASN A 86 3.31 -5.13 8.41
N ASN A 87 3.35 -3.81 8.18
CA ASN A 87 4.51 -2.96 8.44
C ASN A 87 4.38 -2.14 9.74
N VAL A 88 3.33 -2.38 10.53
CA VAL A 88 2.98 -1.54 11.69
C VAL A 88 3.00 -2.37 12.99
N SER A 89 3.86 -1.98 13.92
CA SER A 89 3.84 -2.47 15.31
C SER A 89 3.05 -1.49 16.17
N GLU A 90 1.90 -1.94 16.70
CA GLU A 90 1.04 -1.11 17.56
C GLU A 90 1.62 -0.95 18.95
N ASP A 91 2.16 -2.03 19.54
CA ASP A 91 2.71 -2.01 20.89
C ASP A 91 3.94 -1.09 20.99
N ASP A 92 4.81 -1.15 19.99
CA ASP A 92 6.00 -0.30 19.91
C ASP A 92 5.70 1.10 19.37
N GLY A 93 4.55 1.29 18.71
CA GLY A 93 4.21 2.52 17.99
C GLY A 93 5.20 2.83 16.87
N LYS A 94 5.65 1.79 16.14
CA LYS A 94 6.68 1.85 15.10
C LYS A 94 6.14 1.40 13.74
N ILE A 95 6.76 1.92 12.68
CA ILE A 95 6.49 1.52 11.30
C ILE A 95 7.83 1.16 10.63
N SER A 96 7.89 -0.01 9.99
CA SER A 96 9.12 -0.56 9.40
C SER A 96 8.83 -1.38 8.14
N GLY A 97 9.80 -1.46 7.23
CA GLY A 97 9.70 -2.29 6.03
C GLY A 97 8.80 -1.73 4.91
N LEU A 98 8.43 -0.44 4.97
CA LEU A 98 7.67 0.19 3.90
C LEU A 98 8.49 0.26 2.61
N LYS A 99 7.89 -0.20 1.51
CA LYS A 99 8.44 -0.01 0.16
C LYS A 99 8.06 1.35 -0.38
N SER A 100 8.68 1.74 -1.48
CA SER A 100 8.46 3.03 -2.14
C SER A 100 6.98 3.30 -2.48
N HIS A 101 6.20 2.28 -2.82
CA HIS A 101 4.75 2.41 -3.07
C HIS A 101 3.96 2.60 -1.76
N ASP A 102 4.34 1.88 -0.70
CA ASP A 102 3.68 2.00 0.60
C ASP A 102 3.92 3.40 1.19
N CYS A 103 5.13 3.94 1.03
CA CYS A 103 5.44 5.32 1.41
C CYS A 103 4.62 6.33 0.61
N HIS A 104 4.40 6.11 -0.69
CA HIS A 104 3.54 6.96 -1.53
C HIS A 104 2.09 6.96 -1.01
N MET A 105 1.54 5.78 -0.75
CA MET A 105 0.19 5.63 -0.20
C MET A 105 0.04 6.22 1.20
N LEU A 106 1.03 5.98 2.07
CA LEU A 106 1.08 6.54 3.40
C LEU A 106 1.14 8.06 3.35
N PHE A 107 2.05 8.62 2.57
CA PHE A 107 2.31 10.05 2.56
C PHE A 107 1.16 10.85 1.93
N GLN A 108 0.62 10.40 0.80
CA GLN A 108 -0.40 11.15 0.07
C GLN A 108 -1.82 10.95 0.62
N ARG A 109 -2.13 9.77 1.18
CA ARG A 109 -3.52 9.39 1.53
C ARG A 109 -3.72 9.21 3.03
N LEU A 110 -2.89 8.37 3.66
CA LEU A 110 -3.14 7.96 5.04
C LEU A 110 -2.67 8.99 6.06
N LEU A 111 -1.49 9.59 5.84
CA LEU A 111 -0.89 10.56 6.74
C LEU A 111 -1.81 11.78 6.92
N PRO A 112 -2.35 12.44 5.87
CA PRO A 112 -3.28 13.56 6.02
C PRO A 112 -4.50 13.24 6.88
N ALA A 113 -5.05 12.03 6.73
CA ALA A 113 -6.21 11.59 7.49
C ALA A 113 -5.85 11.26 8.95
N GLY A 114 -4.75 10.53 9.15
CA GLY A 114 -4.37 9.98 10.46
C GLY A 114 -3.78 11.00 11.43
N ILE A 115 -3.12 12.05 10.96
CA ILE A 115 -2.47 13.04 11.84
C ILE A 115 -3.41 14.16 12.32
N ARG A 116 -4.53 14.37 11.60
CA ARG A 116 -5.45 15.48 11.86
C ARG A 116 -5.98 15.55 13.31
N PRO A 117 -6.34 14.43 13.97
CA PRO A 117 -6.78 14.46 15.37
C PRO A 117 -5.62 14.38 16.39
N LEU A 118 -4.37 14.19 15.93
CA LEU A 118 -3.23 13.89 16.80
C LEU A 118 -2.24 15.06 16.95
N LEU A 119 -2.16 15.94 15.95
CA LEU A 119 -1.24 17.08 15.96
C LEU A 119 -1.98 18.40 16.08
N LYS A 120 -1.27 19.43 16.57
CA LYS A 120 -1.76 20.81 16.54
C LYS A 120 -2.16 21.19 15.11
N LYS A 121 -3.24 21.97 14.98
CA LYS A 121 -3.83 22.38 13.69
C LYS A 121 -2.80 22.93 12.71
N GLU A 122 -1.92 23.82 13.14
CA GLU A 122 -0.90 24.43 12.27
C GLU A 122 0.08 23.39 11.68
N ILE A 123 0.44 22.38 12.47
CA ILE A 123 1.37 21.32 12.04
C ILE A 123 0.66 20.34 11.12
N SER A 124 -0.56 19.92 11.47
CA SER A 124 -1.33 19.00 10.63
C SER A 124 -1.70 19.65 9.29
N GLU A 125 -2.12 20.91 9.27
CA GLU A 125 -2.41 21.64 8.02
C GLU A 125 -1.17 21.74 7.13
N THR A 126 0.00 22.07 7.70
CA THR A 126 1.24 22.15 6.91
C THR A 126 1.62 20.80 6.30
N LEU A 127 1.50 19.71 7.07
CA LEU A 127 1.78 18.36 6.56
C LEU A 127 0.74 17.91 5.53
N ILE A 128 -0.53 18.26 5.71
CA ILE A 128 -1.60 17.99 4.74
C ILE A 128 -1.34 18.74 3.43
N GLU A 129 -0.95 20.02 3.49
CA GLU A 129 -0.56 20.79 2.30
C GLU A 129 0.60 20.13 1.57
N PHE A 130 1.59 19.64 2.31
CA PHE A 130 2.75 18.97 1.72
C PHE A 130 2.39 17.61 1.08
N SER A 131 1.53 16.83 1.73
CA SER A 131 0.97 15.60 1.15
C SER A 131 0.14 15.89 -0.10
N ASN A 132 -0.68 16.95 -0.07
CA ASN A 132 -1.52 17.36 -1.20
C ASN A 132 -0.68 17.85 -2.39
N PHE A 133 0.48 18.45 -2.14
CA PHE A 133 1.44 18.79 -3.19
C PHE A 133 1.89 17.52 -3.93
N PHE A 134 2.31 16.49 -3.19
CA PHE A 134 2.71 15.21 -3.79
C PHE A 134 1.55 14.51 -4.49
N GLN A 135 0.35 14.57 -3.91
CA GLN A 135 -0.85 14.02 -4.54
C GLN A 135 -1.14 14.67 -5.90
N GLN A 136 -1.00 15.99 -6.01
CA GLN A 136 -1.27 16.71 -7.26
C GLN A 136 -0.18 16.44 -8.29
N ILE A 137 1.10 16.49 -7.91
CA ILE A 137 2.19 16.31 -8.87
C ILE A 137 2.33 14.87 -9.37
N CYS A 138 1.91 13.90 -8.56
CA CYS A 138 1.85 12.48 -8.93
C CYS A 138 0.52 12.11 -9.61
N SER A 139 -0.35 13.06 -9.93
CA SER A 139 -1.57 12.81 -10.67
C SER A 139 -1.27 12.18 -12.05
N ARG A 140 -2.19 11.33 -12.51
CA ARG A 140 -2.14 10.74 -13.85
C ARG A 140 -2.16 11.80 -14.95
N THR A 141 -2.96 12.84 -14.75
CA THR A 141 -3.12 13.96 -15.69
C THR A 141 -2.67 15.23 -15.00
N LEU A 142 -1.79 15.98 -15.64
CA LEU A 142 -1.26 17.25 -15.15
C LEU A 142 -1.67 18.38 -16.08
N HIS A 143 -2.16 19.47 -15.50
CA HIS A 143 -2.42 20.71 -16.22
C HIS A 143 -1.30 21.71 -15.90
N VAL A 144 -0.82 22.43 -16.93
CA VAL A 144 0.28 23.39 -16.78
C VAL A 144 -0.07 24.48 -15.76
N ASN A 145 -1.30 24.98 -15.76
CA ASN A 145 -1.77 25.99 -14.80
C ASN A 145 -1.66 25.49 -13.34
N ASP A 146 -1.98 24.22 -13.10
CA ASP A 146 -1.87 23.62 -11.77
C ASP A 146 -0.40 23.46 -11.36
N LEU A 147 0.48 23.07 -12.31
CA LEU A 147 1.92 22.96 -12.06
C LEU A 147 2.57 24.33 -11.77
N GLU A 148 2.18 25.39 -12.48
CA GLU A 148 2.65 26.76 -12.21
C GLU A 148 2.22 27.24 -10.82
N LYS A 149 1.01 26.86 -10.39
CA LYS A 149 0.53 27.12 -9.04
C LYS A 149 1.32 26.32 -8.00
N LEU A 150 1.52 25.02 -8.22
CA LEU A 150 2.33 24.16 -7.35
C LEU A 150 3.75 24.68 -7.19
N ASN A 151 4.34 25.23 -8.25
CA ASN A 151 5.68 25.83 -8.22
C ASN A 151 5.78 27.03 -7.27
N LYS A 152 4.69 27.78 -7.09
CA LYS A 152 4.60 28.88 -6.12
C LYS A 152 4.26 28.35 -4.73
N ASP A 153 3.30 27.45 -4.64
CA ASP A 153 2.76 26.93 -3.38
C ASP A 153 3.81 26.13 -2.59
N ILE A 154 4.66 25.34 -3.27
CA ILE A 154 5.69 24.53 -2.61
C ILE A 154 6.69 25.38 -1.82
N VAL A 155 6.99 26.61 -2.27
CA VAL A 155 7.86 27.54 -1.55
C VAL A 155 7.25 27.88 -0.20
N PHE A 156 5.96 28.19 -0.16
CA PHE A 156 5.25 28.47 1.09
C PHE A 156 5.17 27.26 2.00
N VAL A 157 4.93 26.07 1.45
CA VAL A 157 4.91 24.81 2.21
C VAL A 157 6.27 24.55 2.86
N LEU A 158 7.37 24.68 2.11
CA LEU A 158 8.73 24.52 2.65
C LEU A 158 9.04 25.55 3.73
N CYS A 159 8.65 26.82 3.57
CA CYS A 159 8.82 27.83 4.62
C CYS A 159 7.99 27.53 5.87
N LYS A 160 6.76 27.00 5.74
CA LYS A 160 5.94 26.57 6.88
C LYS A 160 6.60 25.39 7.61
N LEU A 161 7.09 24.40 6.85
CA LEU A 161 7.85 23.29 7.41
C LEU A 161 9.10 23.79 8.13
N GLU A 162 9.80 24.78 7.56
CA GLU A 162 11.04 25.32 8.14
C GLU A 162 10.78 25.97 9.48
N ARG A 163 9.62 26.60 9.67
CA ARG A 163 9.21 27.14 10.98
C ARG A 163 8.90 26.07 12.01
N ILE A 164 8.50 24.87 11.59
CA ILE A 164 8.06 23.78 12.47
C ILE A 164 9.24 22.85 12.84
N PHE A 165 9.95 22.34 11.83
CA PHE A 165 10.97 21.29 11.97
C PHE A 165 12.38 21.86 12.15
N PRO A 166 13.30 21.15 12.82
CA PRO A 166 14.68 21.60 12.99
C PRO A 166 15.43 21.63 11.64
N PRO A 167 16.53 22.40 11.51
CA PRO A 167 17.32 22.47 10.27
C PRO A 167 17.75 21.11 9.73
N ALA A 168 18.06 20.15 10.62
CA ALA A 168 18.42 18.77 10.25
C ALA A 168 17.33 18.02 9.45
N PHE A 169 16.09 18.50 9.46
CA PHE A 169 15.01 17.98 8.63
C PHE A 169 15.20 18.31 7.15
N PHE A 170 15.80 19.46 6.83
CA PHE A 170 15.96 20.00 5.47
C PHE A 170 17.19 19.42 4.76
N ASN A 171 17.18 18.10 4.57
CA ASN A 171 18.17 17.45 3.72
C ASN A 171 17.93 17.75 2.23
N VAL A 172 18.87 17.29 1.39
CA VAL A 172 18.80 17.46 -0.08
C VAL A 172 17.48 16.95 -0.64
N MET A 173 16.92 15.86 -0.11
CA MET A 173 15.68 15.26 -0.62
C MET A 173 14.46 16.15 -0.38
N ILE A 174 14.37 16.83 0.77
CA ILE A 174 13.30 17.80 1.05
C ILE A 174 13.44 19.00 0.12
N HIS A 175 14.67 19.48 -0.10
CA HIS A 175 14.93 20.61 -0.99
C HIS A 175 14.49 20.32 -2.43
N LEU A 176 14.76 19.11 -2.95
CA LEU A 176 14.38 18.72 -4.32
C LEU A 176 12.89 18.88 -4.62
N ALA A 177 12.01 18.89 -3.61
CA ALA A 177 10.57 19.10 -3.80
C ALA A 177 10.26 20.41 -4.54
N ILE A 178 11.07 21.46 -4.37
CA ILE A 178 10.88 22.76 -5.05
C ILE A 178 11.05 22.66 -6.58
N HIS A 179 11.85 21.70 -7.05
CA HIS A 179 12.15 21.55 -8.47
C HIS A 179 11.14 20.69 -9.22
N LEU A 180 10.40 19.84 -8.50
CA LEU A 180 9.48 18.87 -9.10
C LEU A 180 8.44 19.52 -10.03
N PRO A 181 7.79 20.66 -9.70
CA PRO A 181 6.77 21.23 -10.57
C PRO A 181 7.36 21.69 -11.91
N TYR A 182 8.50 22.38 -11.86
CA TYR A 182 9.21 22.81 -13.06
C TYR A 182 9.69 21.62 -13.90
N GLU A 183 10.21 20.59 -13.23
CA GLU A 183 10.61 19.34 -13.88
C GLU A 183 9.41 18.67 -14.59
N ALA A 184 8.22 18.69 -13.97
CA ALA A 184 7.00 18.15 -14.56
C ALA A 184 6.47 18.99 -15.74
N ILE A 185 6.69 20.31 -15.73
CA ILE A 185 6.38 21.18 -16.88
C ILE A 185 7.25 20.83 -18.09
N LEU A 186 8.56 20.61 -17.86
CA LEU A 186 9.51 20.35 -18.94
C LEU A 186 9.41 18.93 -19.50
N ALA A 187 9.33 17.93 -18.62
CA ALA A 187 9.50 16.53 -18.99
C ALA A 187 8.21 15.70 -18.84
N GLY A 188 7.09 16.34 -18.45
CA GLY A 188 5.81 15.68 -18.27
C GLY A 188 5.70 14.91 -16.94
N PRO A 189 4.68 14.03 -16.82
CA PRO A 189 4.32 13.36 -15.58
C PRO A 189 5.48 12.65 -14.87
N VAL A 190 5.49 12.71 -13.55
CA VAL A 190 6.58 12.16 -12.72
C VAL A 190 6.66 10.63 -12.77
N HIS A 191 5.53 9.94 -12.93
CA HIS A 191 5.46 8.48 -12.83
C HIS A 191 6.23 7.74 -13.93
N THR A 192 6.44 8.36 -15.10
CA THR A 192 7.22 7.77 -16.20
C THR A 192 8.72 7.97 -16.03
N ARG A 193 9.14 8.90 -15.17
CA ARG A 193 10.54 9.33 -15.01
C ARG A 193 11.16 8.90 -13.68
N TRP A 194 10.32 8.54 -12.73
CA TRP A 194 10.77 7.95 -11.48
C TRP A 194 11.22 6.51 -11.68
N MET A 195 11.95 5.97 -10.69
CA MET A 195 12.57 4.65 -10.80
C MET A 195 11.58 3.49 -10.67
N TYR A 196 10.31 3.76 -10.36
CA TYR A 196 9.30 2.72 -10.14
C TYR A 196 9.20 1.69 -11.27
N PRO A 197 9.11 2.06 -12.56
CA PRO A 197 9.01 1.08 -13.64
C PRO A 197 10.28 0.23 -13.75
N ILE A 198 11.44 0.85 -13.54
CA ILE A 198 12.75 0.18 -13.61
C ILE A 198 12.91 -0.79 -12.43
N GLU A 199 12.63 -0.36 -11.20
CA GLU A 199 12.66 -1.21 -10.00
C GLU A 199 11.71 -2.40 -10.11
N ARG A 200 10.51 -2.18 -10.65
CA ARG A 200 9.54 -3.27 -10.88
C ARG A 200 10.08 -4.27 -11.90
N ASN A 201 10.66 -3.79 -13.00
CA ASN A 201 11.28 -4.64 -14.01
C ASN A 201 12.46 -5.44 -13.43
N LEU A 202 13.36 -4.79 -12.69
CA LEU A 202 14.48 -5.44 -12.00
C LEU A 202 13.99 -6.48 -10.98
N GLY A 203 12.87 -6.23 -10.30
CA GLY A 203 12.22 -7.20 -9.43
C GLY A 203 11.80 -8.47 -10.18
N THR A 204 11.24 -8.33 -11.39
CA THR A 204 10.92 -9.47 -12.26
C THR A 204 12.18 -10.20 -12.73
N LEU A 205 13.21 -9.47 -13.18
CA LEU A 205 14.47 -10.07 -13.61
C LEU A 205 15.18 -10.82 -12.47
N LYS A 206 15.09 -10.30 -11.24
CA LYS A 206 15.64 -10.97 -10.06
C LYS A 206 15.00 -12.34 -9.83
N GLN A 207 13.71 -12.51 -10.14
CA GLN A 207 13.02 -13.80 -10.04
C GLN A 207 13.49 -14.82 -11.08
N TYR A 208 14.11 -14.36 -12.18
CA TYR A 208 14.68 -15.24 -13.20
C TYR A 208 16.05 -15.82 -12.83
N VAL A 209 16.71 -15.27 -11.79
CA VAL A 209 18.00 -15.77 -11.32
C VAL A 209 17.80 -17.03 -10.48
N ARG A 210 17.86 -18.19 -11.12
CA ARG A 210 17.88 -19.52 -10.46
C ARG A 210 19.31 -19.95 -10.10
N ASN A 211 20.29 -19.54 -10.90
CA ASN A 211 21.71 -19.79 -10.63
C ASN A 211 22.46 -18.49 -10.35
N LYS A 212 22.78 -18.24 -9.08
CA LYS A 212 23.52 -17.04 -8.64
C LYS A 212 24.97 -16.99 -9.15
N ALA A 213 25.57 -18.11 -9.55
CA ALA A 213 26.93 -18.14 -10.10
C ALA A 213 27.00 -17.64 -11.57
N ARG A 214 25.85 -17.58 -12.27
CA ARG A 214 25.73 -17.10 -13.65
C ARG A 214 24.41 -16.35 -13.84
N PRO A 215 24.22 -15.20 -13.19
CA PRO A 215 22.94 -14.52 -13.13
C PRO A 215 22.45 -14.07 -14.51
N GLU A 216 23.34 -13.58 -15.38
CA GLU A 216 22.99 -13.11 -16.73
C GLU A 216 22.51 -14.27 -17.61
N GLY A 217 23.18 -15.42 -17.54
CA GLY A 217 22.79 -16.62 -18.27
C GLY A 217 21.43 -17.15 -17.80
N SER A 218 21.21 -17.15 -16.49
CA SER A 218 19.92 -17.56 -15.89
C SER A 218 18.78 -16.63 -16.31
N ILE A 219 19.02 -15.33 -16.35
CA ILE A 219 18.04 -14.34 -16.81
C ILE A 219 17.73 -14.55 -18.29
N ALA A 220 18.75 -14.70 -19.13
CA ALA A 220 18.57 -14.89 -20.57
C ALA A 220 17.78 -16.17 -20.89
N GLU A 221 18.10 -17.28 -20.24
CA GLU A 221 17.40 -18.55 -20.42
C GLU A 221 15.93 -18.45 -20.00
N ALA A 222 15.66 -17.94 -18.79
CA ALA A 222 14.30 -17.78 -18.30
C ALA A 222 13.48 -16.79 -19.14
N TYR A 223 14.12 -15.73 -19.64
CA TYR A 223 13.48 -14.77 -20.55
C TYR A 223 13.07 -15.44 -21.86
N VAL A 224 13.96 -16.23 -22.48
CA VAL A 224 13.66 -16.98 -23.72
C VAL A 224 12.51 -17.97 -23.49
N VAL A 225 12.52 -18.70 -22.38
CA VAL A 225 11.44 -19.62 -22.03
C VAL A 225 10.12 -18.86 -21.86
N ASN A 226 10.13 -17.73 -21.15
CA ASN A 226 8.92 -16.93 -20.93
C ASN A 226 8.37 -16.36 -22.24
N GLU A 227 9.22 -15.82 -23.13
CA GLU A 227 8.81 -15.34 -24.46
C GLU A 227 8.27 -16.47 -25.35
N ALA A 228 8.90 -17.65 -25.35
CA ALA A 228 8.43 -18.80 -26.10
C ALA A 228 7.05 -19.27 -25.61
N LEU A 229 6.84 -19.33 -24.30
CA LEU A 229 5.54 -19.65 -23.71
C LEU A 229 4.48 -18.60 -24.05
N ILE A 230 4.85 -17.32 -24.00
CA ILE A 230 3.98 -16.21 -24.42
C ILE A 230 3.57 -16.36 -25.89
N PHE A 231 4.53 -16.61 -26.79
CA PHE A 231 4.26 -16.81 -28.21
C PHE A 231 3.37 -18.03 -28.45
N CYS A 232 3.69 -19.18 -27.85
CA CYS A 232 2.87 -20.38 -27.93
C CYS A 232 1.44 -20.13 -27.42
N SER A 233 1.28 -19.38 -26.32
CA SER A 233 -0.04 -19.06 -25.78
C SER A 233 -0.94 -18.35 -26.79
N MET A 234 -0.40 -17.57 -27.73
CA MET A 234 -1.20 -16.88 -28.75
C MET A 234 -1.96 -17.85 -29.67
N TYR A 235 -1.46 -19.08 -29.85
CA TYR A 235 -2.07 -20.09 -30.72
C TYR A 235 -3.07 -21.01 -30.02
N PHE A 236 -3.13 -21.00 -28.69
CA PHE A 236 -4.11 -21.79 -27.93
C PHE A 236 -5.34 -20.93 -27.62
N GLY A 237 -6.53 -21.32 -28.08
CA GLY A 237 -7.77 -20.56 -27.86
C GLY A 237 -8.30 -20.67 -26.43
N ASP A 238 -8.23 -21.87 -25.86
CA ASP A 238 -8.99 -22.26 -24.66
C ASP A 238 -8.14 -22.39 -23.40
N ILE A 239 -6.93 -21.84 -23.40
CA ILE A 239 -6.01 -21.91 -22.24
C ILE A 239 -5.92 -20.53 -21.60
N GLU A 240 -6.01 -20.48 -20.26
CA GLU A 240 -5.79 -19.27 -19.47
C GLU A 240 -4.38 -18.72 -19.74
N LYS A 241 -4.31 -17.56 -20.40
CA LYS A 241 -3.02 -16.92 -20.74
C LYS A 241 -2.71 -15.86 -19.71
N LYS A 242 -1.42 -15.65 -19.42
CA LYS A 242 -0.96 -14.59 -18.51
C LYS A 242 -1.51 -13.19 -18.86
N PHE A 243 -1.81 -12.91 -20.13
CA PHE A 243 -2.35 -11.62 -20.59
C PHE A 243 -3.88 -11.50 -20.50
N TYR A 244 -4.61 -12.61 -20.58
CA TYR A 244 -6.08 -12.64 -20.52
C TYR A 244 -6.60 -13.18 -19.20
N ARG A 245 -5.70 -13.53 -18.28
CA ARG A 245 -6.04 -13.91 -16.92
C ARG A 245 -6.91 -12.79 -16.34
N PRO A 246 -8.16 -13.09 -15.95
CA PRO A 246 -9.01 -12.11 -15.31
C PRO A 246 -8.26 -11.51 -14.14
N GLU A 247 -8.43 -10.20 -13.91
CA GLU A 247 -7.94 -9.61 -12.67
C GLU A 247 -8.44 -10.43 -11.48
N ARG A 248 -7.68 -10.49 -10.38
CA ARG A 248 -8.03 -11.30 -9.20
C ARG A 248 -9.48 -11.08 -8.74
N ASN A 249 -10.00 -9.87 -8.94
CA ASN A 249 -11.38 -9.47 -8.69
C ASN A 249 -12.07 -8.94 -9.95
N TYR A 250 -11.94 -9.61 -11.09
CA TYR A 250 -12.74 -9.29 -12.25
C TYR A 250 -14.22 -9.41 -11.89
N VAL A 251 -14.96 -8.30 -12.04
CA VAL A 251 -16.40 -8.29 -11.87
C VAL A 251 -16.98 -9.09 -13.01
N VAL A 252 -17.53 -10.27 -12.70
CA VAL A 252 -18.30 -11.00 -13.71
C VAL A 252 -19.57 -10.18 -13.92
N ASP A 253 -19.63 -9.46 -15.03
CA ASP A 253 -20.85 -8.76 -15.46
C ASP A 253 -21.85 -9.82 -15.93
N LYS A 254 -22.35 -10.61 -14.99
CA LYS A 254 -23.48 -11.48 -15.22
C LYS A 254 -24.69 -10.56 -15.25
N ASN A 255 -25.23 -10.32 -16.44
CA ASN A 255 -26.56 -9.73 -16.64
C ASN A 255 -27.71 -10.62 -16.06
N GLU A 256 -27.37 -11.65 -15.28
CA GLU A 256 -28.30 -12.54 -14.61
C GLU A 256 -28.81 -11.86 -13.34
N VAL A 257 -30.13 -11.71 -13.26
CA VAL A 257 -30.82 -11.18 -12.09
C VAL A 257 -30.74 -12.24 -11.00
N ARG A 258 -29.67 -12.20 -10.19
CA ARG A 258 -29.55 -13.08 -9.03
C ARG A 258 -30.63 -12.72 -8.00
N HIS A 259 -31.52 -13.68 -7.73
CA HIS A 259 -32.77 -13.44 -7.00
C HIS A 259 -32.58 -13.38 -5.48
N LEU A 260 -31.59 -14.12 -4.94
CA LEU A 260 -31.24 -14.14 -3.52
C LEU A 260 -30.17 -13.08 -3.19
N SER A 261 -30.33 -12.41 -2.05
CA SER A 261 -29.43 -11.33 -1.62
C SER A 261 -27.99 -11.81 -1.40
N VAL A 262 -27.81 -13.07 -0.99
CA VAL A 262 -26.51 -13.73 -0.79
C VAL A 262 -25.69 -13.77 -2.08
N PHE A 263 -26.36 -13.84 -3.24
CA PHE A 263 -25.70 -13.96 -4.54
C PHE A 263 -25.60 -12.63 -5.31
N LYS A 264 -26.19 -11.53 -4.83
CA LYS A 264 -26.18 -10.21 -5.50
C LYS A 264 -24.81 -9.55 -5.62
N ASN A 265 -23.77 -10.09 -4.99
CA ASN A 265 -22.43 -9.54 -5.09
C ASN A 265 -21.82 -9.92 -6.44
N ASN A 266 -21.49 -8.92 -7.26
CA ASN A 266 -20.81 -9.10 -8.55
C ASN A 266 -19.30 -9.37 -8.41
N VAL A 267 -18.84 -9.68 -7.19
CA VAL A 267 -17.42 -9.87 -6.86
C VAL A 267 -17.23 -11.31 -6.43
N ARG A 268 -16.13 -11.93 -6.87
CA ARG A 268 -15.75 -13.26 -6.42
C ARG A 268 -15.35 -13.21 -4.93
N PRO A 269 -16.05 -13.93 -4.04
CA PRO A 269 -15.68 -13.95 -2.63
C PRO A 269 -14.34 -14.70 -2.47
N LEU A 270 -13.41 -14.09 -1.73
CA LEU A 270 -12.11 -14.67 -1.39
C LEU A 270 -11.99 -14.78 0.14
N GLY A 271 -11.48 -15.91 0.63
CA GLY A 271 -11.17 -16.10 2.05
C GLY A 271 -11.95 -17.25 2.71
N LYS A 272 -12.00 -17.20 4.04
CA LYS A 272 -12.61 -18.26 4.86
C LYS A 272 -14.12 -18.30 4.63
N LYS A 273 -14.66 -19.51 4.39
CA LYS A 273 -16.11 -19.74 4.33
C LYS A 273 -16.73 -19.34 5.68
N GLU A 274 -17.66 -18.40 5.67
CA GLU A 274 -18.52 -18.09 6.80
C GLU A 274 -19.89 -18.71 6.57
N VAL A 275 -20.39 -19.44 7.56
CA VAL A 275 -21.74 -19.97 7.53
C VAL A 275 -22.68 -18.84 7.94
N MET A 276 -23.56 -18.44 7.04
CA MET A 276 -24.61 -17.46 7.31
C MET A 276 -25.98 -18.11 7.24
N GLU A 277 -26.88 -17.73 8.15
CA GLU A 277 -28.29 -18.07 8.01
C GLU A 277 -28.90 -17.23 6.89
N LEU A 278 -29.65 -17.88 5.99
CA LEU A 278 -30.37 -17.20 4.92
C LEU A 278 -31.39 -16.22 5.53
N PRO A 279 -31.44 -14.96 5.06
CA PRO A 279 -32.47 -14.02 5.49
C PRO A 279 -33.86 -14.63 5.30
N THR A 280 -34.77 -14.38 6.24
CA THR A 280 -36.13 -14.97 6.22
C THR A 280 -36.88 -14.70 4.91
N GLU A 281 -36.65 -13.54 4.29
CA GLU A 281 -37.29 -13.18 3.03
C GLU A 281 -36.71 -13.96 1.83
N ASP A 282 -35.40 -14.17 1.80
CA ASP A 282 -34.74 -15.00 0.79
C ASP A 282 -35.15 -16.47 0.93
N HIS A 283 -35.23 -16.96 2.17
CA HIS A 283 -35.73 -18.31 2.46
C HIS A 283 -37.18 -18.50 2.01
N LYS A 284 -38.08 -17.57 2.36
CA LYS A 284 -39.49 -17.63 1.91
C LYS A 284 -39.59 -17.60 0.39
N ARG A 285 -38.78 -16.79 -0.28
CA ARG A 285 -38.78 -16.66 -1.73
C ARG A 285 -38.36 -17.96 -2.42
N ALA A 286 -37.22 -18.53 -2.04
CA ALA A 286 -36.76 -19.82 -2.56
C ALA A 286 -37.81 -20.92 -2.30
N HIS A 287 -38.42 -20.91 -1.11
CA HIS A 287 -39.48 -21.85 -0.76
C HIS A 287 -40.76 -21.65 -1.59
N CYS A 288 -41.10 -20.41 -1.97
CA CYS A 288 -42.21 -20.14 -2.89
C CYS A 288 -41.89 -20.61 -4.32
N GLU A 289 -40.68 -20.39 -4.80
CA GLU A 289 -40.23 -20.79 -6.15
C GLU A 289 -40.26 -22.32 -6.31
N HIS A 290 -39.68 -23.06 -5.36
CA HIS A 290 -39.76 -24.52 -5.33
C HIS A 290 -41.21 -25.03 -5.24
N MET A 291 -42.08 -24.33 -4.47
CA MET A 291 -43.50 -24.68 -4.39
C MET A 291 -44.22 -24.56 -5.72
N GLU A 292 -43.94 -23.50 -6.48
CA GLU A 292 -44.54 -23.30 -7.79
C GLU A 292 -44.09 -24.38 -8.77
N GLU A 293 -42.83 -24.80 -8.68
CA GLU A 293 -42.29 -25.86 -9.52
C GLU A 293 -42.94 -27.22 -9.23
N LEU A 294 -43.08 -27.59 -7.95
CA LEU A 294 -43.77 -28.81 -7.53
C LEU A 294 -45.26 -28.83 -7.92
N LYS A 295 -45.91 -27.65 -7.97
CA LYS A 295 -47.30 -27.53 -8.45
C LYS A 295 -47.42 -27.81 -9.95
N ARG A 296 -46.38 -27.55 -10.74
CA ARG A 296 -46.38 -27.82 -12.20
C ARG A 296 -46.24 -29.31 -12.51
N THR A 297 -45.67 -30.09 -11.59
CA THR A 297 -45.44 -31.54 -11.73
C THR A 297 -46.56 -32.41 -11.17
N GLU A 298 -47.71 -31.81 -10.78
CA GLU A 298 -48.92 -32.49 -10.28
C GLU A 298 -48.67 -33.61 -9.25
N SER A 299 -48.10 -33.24 -8.09
CA SER A 299 -47.89 -34.18 -6.98
C SER A 299 -48.95 -34.05 -5.88
N ARG A 300 -49.45 -35.17 -5.34
CA ARG A 300 -50.24 -35.19 -4.09
C ARG A 300 -49.28 -35.08 -2.89
N ASN A 301 -49.70 -34.39 -1.84
CA ASN A 301 -48.92 -34.08 -0.63
C ASN A 301 -47.73 -33.12 -0.87
N LEU A 302 -48.01 -31.97 -1.48
CA LEU A 302 -47.01 -30.95 -1.84
C LEU A 302 -46.18 -30.44 -0.65
N GLU A 303 -46.79 -30.26 0.52
CA GLU A 303 -46.08 -29.71 1.71
C GLU A 303 -45.00 -30.67 2.23
N GLN A 304 -45.35 -31.95 2.41
CA GLN A 304 -44.38 -32.97 2.84
C GLN A 304 -43.32 -33.24 1.77
N LEU A 305 -43.71 -33.18 0.50
CA LEU A 305 -42.76 -33.34 -0.60
C LEU A 305 -41.77 -32.18 -0.61
N GLN A 306 -42.27 -30.94 -0.47
CA GLN A 306 -41.46 -29.75 -0.40
C GLN A 306 -40.46 -29.79 0.77
N GLU A 307 -40.92 -30.07 1.99
CA GLU A 307 -40.03 -30.11 3.15
C GLU A 307 -38.88 -31.12 2.98
N ASN A 308 -39.14 -32.24 2.31
CA ASN A 308 -38.14 -33.29 2.08
C ASN A 308 -37.23 -33.02 0.87
N SER A 309 -37.74 -32.41 -0.20
CA SER A 309 -36.97 -32.17 -1.44
C SER A 309 -36.31 -30.80 -1.50
N PHE A 310 -36.73 -29.83 -0.69
CA PHE A 310 -36.22 -28.45 -0.73
C PHE A 310 -34.71 -28.36 -0.47
N PRO A 311 -34.09 -29.06 0.51
CA PRO A 311 -32.65 -28.95 0.72
C PRO A 311 -31.83 -29.37 -0.50
N LYS A 312 -32.23 -30.46 -1.15
CA LYS A 312 -31.57 -30.97 -2.35
C LYS A 312 -31.85 -30.10 -3.57
N TRP A 313 -33.09 -29.66 -3.73
CA TRP A 313 -33.46 -28.72 -4.79
C TRP A 313 -32.68 -27.41 -4.68
N PHE A 314 -32.55 -26.87 -3.47
CA PHE A 314 -31.81 -25.62 -3.24
C PHE A 314 -30.31 -25.77 -3.54
N GLU A 315 -29.73 -26.94 -3.25
CA GLU A 315 -28.35 -27.27 -3.63
C GLU A 315 -28.19 -27.35 -5.16
N ASP A 316 -29.03 -28.15 -5.84
CA ASP A 316 -28.93 -28.36 -7.28
C ASP A 316 -29.29 -27.09 -8.09
N HIS A 317 -30.23 -26.25 -7.62
CA HIS A 317 -30.75 -25.11 -8.39
C HIS A 317 -30.00 -23.80 -8.15
N GLU A 318 -29.46 -23.58 -6.94
CA GLU A 318 -28.80 -22.31 -6.58
C GLU A 318 -27.28 -22.47 -6.36
N LEU A 319 -26.77 -23.68 -6.07
CA LEU A 319 -25.33 -23.91 -5.87
C LEU A 319 -24.61 -24.43 -7.13
N GLU A 320 -25.23 -25.21 -8.01
CA GLU A 320 -24.61 -25.57 -9.31
C GLU A 320 -24.40 -24.33 -10.21
N GLU A 321 -25.31 -23.34 -10.18
CA GLU A 321 -25.10 -22.04 -10.85
C GLU A 321 -23.89 -21.23 -10.29
N CYS A 322 -23.43 -21.59 -9.09
CA CYS A 322 -22.22 -21.04 -8.46
C CYS A 322 -20.95 -21.88 -8.73
N ASP A 323 -21.07 -23.19 -8.93
CA ASP A 323 -19.94 -24.14 -8.96
C ASP A 323 -19.24 -24.25 -10.32
N ASP A 324 -19.83 -23.75 -11.41
CA ASP A 324 -19.12 -23.52 -12.70
C ASP A 324 -17.92 -22.53 -12.58
N SER A 325 -17.65 -22.02 -11.37
CA SER A 325 -16.52 -21.15 -11.05
C SER A 325 -15.51 -21.75 -10.03
N VAL A 326 -15.69 -23.03 -9.67
CA VAL A 326 -14.87 -23.74 -8.68
C VAL A 326 -14.26 -25.01 -9.28
N GLU A 327 -13.52 -24.89 -10.39
CA GLU A 327 -12.50 -25.90 -10.66
C GLU A 327 -11.33 -25.71 -9.68
N GLU A 328 -11.08 -26.78 -8.93
CA GLU A 328 -10.04 -26.93 -7.92
C GLU A 328 -8.64 -26.54 -8.44
N TYR A 329 -7.96 -25.67 -7.70
CA TYR A 329 -6.50 -25.59 -7.73
C TYR A 329 -5.96 -25.92 -6.34
N ASN A 330 -5.92 -27.22 -6.03
CA ASN A 330 -4.85 -27.78 -5.21
C ASN A 330 -3.76 -28.25 -6.17
N ASN A 331 -2.70 -27.46 -6.33
CA ASN A 331 -1.32 -27.94 -6.24
C ASN A 331 -0.32 -26.81 -6.48
N ASP A 332 0.72 -26.86 -5.65
CA ASP A 332 1.99 -26.15 -5.66
C ASP A 332 1.97 -24.73 -5.09
N GLU A 333 1.76 -24.69 -3.77
CA GLU A 333 2.60 -23.87 -2.88
C GLU A 333 4.07 -24.13 -3.22
N LEU A 334 4.63 -23.36 -4.16
CA LEU A 334 6.06 -23.06 -4.12
C LEU A 334 6.28 -22.08 -2.98
N ASN A 335 6.52 -22.66 -1.80
CA ASN A 335 7.00 -22.06 -0.55
C ASN A 335 7.42 -20.59 -0.71
N LEU A 336 6.46 -19.72 -0.40
CA LEU A 336 6.65 -18.29 -0.16
C LEU A 336 6.63 -18.09 1.35
N ASP A 337 7.61 -18.66 2.05
CA ASP A 337 7.97 -18.26 3.42
C ASP A 337 9.35 -18.83 3.71
N ASP A 338 10.36 -17.96 3.62
CA ASP A 338 11.61 -17.98 4.39
C ASP A 338 12.37 -16.67 4.04
N ALA A 339 11.97 -15.60 4.73
CA ALA A 339 12.88 -14.55 5.19
C ALA A 339 13.45 -15.07 6.53
N ASP A 340 14.69 -14.91 6.96
CA ASP A 340 15.62 -13.78 7.01
C ASP A 340 17.04 -14.36 7.16
N SER A 341 18.15 -13.71 6.82
CA SER A 341 18.76 -12.61 7.57
C SER A 341 20.19 -12.50 7.04
N GLU A 342 20.66 -11.30 6.73
CA GLU A 342 22.03 -10.89 7.01
C GLU A 342 22.15 -9.38 6.77
N ASP A 343 22.59 -8.72 7.82
CA ASP A 343 22.88 -7.29 7.91
C ASP A 343 24.09 -6.95 7.04
N ASP A 344 23.90 -6.13 6.00
CA ASP A 344 25.02 -5.45 5.35
C ASP A 344 25.36 -4.19 6.14
N VAL A 345 26.32 -4.35 7.06
CA VAL A 345 27.13 -3.28 7.62
C VAL A 345 27.95 -2.68 6.47
N PHE A 346 27.57 -1.49 6.01
CA PHE A 346 28.45 -0.66 5.19
C PHE A 346 29.52 -0.04 6.09
N ASP A 347 30.68 -0.67 6.18
CA ASP A 347 31.90 -0.01 6.62
C ASP A 347 32.37 0.96 5.53
N ASN A 348 32.29 2.25 5.83
CA ASN A 348 33.00 3.29 5.11
C ASN A 348 34.44 3.34 5.63
N ASP A 349 35.39 2.83 4.86
CA ASP A 349 36.79 3.22 4.97
C ASP A 349 37.29 3.67 3.60
N ASP A 350 37.05 4.95 3.30
CA ASP A 350 37.91 5.74 2.43
C ASP A 350 39.09 6.21 3.28
N ASN A 351 40.26 5.61 3.08
CA ASN A 351 41.53 6.26 3.36
C ASN A 351 42.60 5.76 2.37
N SER A 352 43.07 6.73 1.57
CA SER A 352 44.47 6.97 1.17
C SER A 352 45.40 5.77 1.05
N ASP A 353 45.88 5.51 -0.17
CA ASP A 353 47.32 5.66 -0.52
C ASP A 353 47.59 5.06 -1.90
N TYR A 354 47.78 5.93 -2.90
CA TYR A 354 48.51 5.60 -4.11
C TYR A 354 49.74 6.51 -4.19
N GLU A 355 50.84 6.05 -3.61
CA GLU A 355 52.19 6.43 -4.02
C GLU A 355 53.01 5.15 -4.28
N SER A 356 53.75 5.17 -5.40
CA SER A 356 54.95 4.37 -5.71
C SER A 356 54.77 2.94 -6.25
N ASN A 357 54.69 2.83 -7.58
CA ASN A 357 55.82 2.36 -8.41
C ASN A 357 55.55 2.57 -9.90
#